data_AF-A0A532DBT0-F1
#
_entry.id   AF-A0A532DBT0-F1
#
_cell.length_a   1.000
_cell.length_b   1.000
_cell.length_c   1.000
_cell.angle_alpha   90.00
_cell.angle_beta   90.00
_cell.angle_gamma   90.00
#
_symmetry.space_group_name_H-M   'P 1'
#
loop_
_entity.id
_entity.type
_entity.pdbx_description
1 polymer ?
#
loop_
_entity_poly.entity_id
_entity_poly.type
_entity_poly.pdbx_seq_one_letter_code
_entity_poly.pdbx_strand_id
1 'polypeptide(L)'
;MSFFGLFGSFGFPIRRPYERDKPNKRNEPVWSISTAAACELKGVDPAAEPLALTHASPALPKIPVSRYPAASCCSANDFLQPQGEVLKHKDRYDTADLDENQFEPGSRRRVLKNLLGITSKREMDRMEGREQVRVLEELASLYDSDHRFTAADICRVHRLWLGRIYPWAGKYRQVNVKKDSFSFAAAAQIPKLMAEFEDGPLKRHTPCRSASTELLSAALAEVHTELVLIHPFREGNGRVARILAVLMGLQAGLPALYFDNLSGRKRVEYFAAVQAGVDRNYGPMANLFNAVIERTLQIHGK
;
A
#
# COMPACT_ATOMS: atom_id res chain seq x y z
N MET A 1 -25.64 51.67 -50.16
CA MET A 1 -25.36 52.87 -49.35
C MET A 1 -26.48 53.02 -48.33
N SER A 2 -26.10 53.35 -47.10
CA SER A 2 -26.78 53.04 -45.84
C SER A 2 -28.12 53.74 -45.60
N PHE A 3 -29.00 53.07 -44.85
CA PHE A 3 -30.15 53.68 -44.18
C PHE A 3 -30.21 53.22 -42.70
N PHE A 4 -30.54 54.20 -41.84
CA PHE A 4 -31.10 54.21 -40.47
C PHE A 4 -31.57 52.87 -39.85
N GLY A 5 -31.61 52.65 -38.53
CA GLY A 5 -31.66 53.52 -37.36
C GLY A 5 -32.09 52.69 -36.12
N LEU A 6 -32.08 53.33 -34.94
CA LEU A 6 -32.34 52.79 -33.59
C LEU A 6 -33.49 51.77 -33.46
N PHE A 7 -33.36 50.81 -32.53
CA PHE A 7 -34.36 50.53 -31.48
C PHE A 7 -33.76 49.66 -30.37
N GLY A 8 -34.12 49.97 -29.12
CA GLY A 8 -33.76 49.20 -27.94
C GLY A 8 -34.83 48.19 -27.52
N SER A 9 -34.41 47.42 -26.52
CA SER A 9 -35.20 46.79 -25.45
C SER A 9 -35.75 45.36 -25.64
N PHE A 10 -35.55 44.62 -24.53
CA PHE A 10 -36.16 43.37 -24.09
C PHE A 10 -35.76 42.06 -24.78
N GLY A 11 -34.76 41.40 -24.19
CA GLY A 11 -34.50 39.96 -24.34
C GLY A 11 -34.41 39.28 -22.98
N PHE A 12 -35.48 38.58 -22.57
CA PHE A 12 -35.43 37.54 -21.54
C PHE A 12 -34.50 36.40 -22.01
N PRO A 13 -33.52 35.92 -21.22
CA PRO A 13 -32.91 34.64 -21.50
C PRO A 13 -33.72 33.51 -20.86
N ILE A 14 -34.30 32.72 -21.76
CA ILE A 14 -34.88 31.39 -21.56
C ILE A 14 -33.87 30.49 -20.82
N ARG A 15 -34.29 29.89 -19.70
CA ARG A 15 -33.53 28.85 -18.98
C ARG A 15 -33.26 27.66 -19.90
N ARG A 16 -31.98 27.37 -20.18
CA ARG A 16 -31.56 26.08 -20.72
C ARG A 16 -31.51 25.02 -19.62
N PRO A 17 -31.81 23.75 -19.93
CA PRO A 17 -31.83 22.68 -18.94
C PRO A 17 -30.42 22.25 -18.53
N TYR A 18 -30.34 21.90 -17.25
CA TYR A 18 -29.26 21.24 -16.52
C TYR A 18 -28.31 20.39 -17.38
N GLU A 19 -27.11 20.91 -17.65
CA GLU A 19 -26.01 20.15 -18.23
C GLU A 19 -25.31 19.37 -17.11
N ARG A 20 -25.26 18.04 -17.21
CA ARG A 20 -24.65 17.18 -16.19
C ARG A 20 -23.13 17.42 -16.16
N ASP A 21 -22.65 17.97 -15.05
CA ASP A 21 -21.24 17.98 -14.72
C ASP A 21 -20.69 16.54 -14.71
N LYS A 22 -19.78 16.26 -15.66
CA LYS A 22 -18.96 15.06 -15.66
C LYS A 22 -17.96 15.15 -14.51
N PRO A 23 -17.77 14.11 -13.68
CA PRO A 23 -16.79 14.17 -12.61
C PRO A 23 -15.38 14.27 -13.20
N ASN A 24 -14.72 15.39 -12.87
CA ASN A 24 -13.33 15.68 -13.20
C ASN A 24 -12.40 14.59 -12.62
N LYS A 25 -11.82 13.76 -13.51
CA LYS A 25 -10.78 12.77 -13.18
C LYS A 25 -9.43 13.47 -12.95
N ARG A 26 -9.30 14.30 -11.92
CA ARG A 26 -8.00 14.77 -11.40
C ARG A 26 -8.15 15.09 -9.92
N ASN A 27 -7.92 14.09 -9.07
CA ASN A 27 -7.62 14.25 -7.64
C ASN A 27 -7.20 12.87 -7.08
N GLU A 28 -6.15 12.28 -7.66
CA GLU A 28 -5.30 11.36 -6.88
C GLU A 28 -4.16 12.22 -6.32
N PRO A 29 -3.82 12.11 -5.01
CA PRO A 29 -2.71 12.86 -4.45
C PRO A 29 -1.40 12.40 -5.11
N VAL A 30 -0.76 13.34 -5.81
CA VAL A 30 0.62 13.21 -6.28
C VAL A 30 1.51 13.17 -5.03
N TRP A 31 2.22 12.07 -4.83
CA TRP A 31 3.13 11.89 -3.71
C TRP A 31 4.40 12.69 -3.96
N SER A 32 4.39 13.98 -3.62
CA SER A 32 5.58 14.83 -3.56
C SER A 32 5.90 15.12 -2.10
N ILE A 33 6.99 14.54 -1.60
CA ILE A 33 7.66 15.04 -0.39
C ILE A 33 8.56 16.17 -0.88
N SER A 34 8.41 17.35 -0.29
CA SER A 34 9.26 18.50 -0.61
C SER A 34 10.72 18.17 -0.28
N THR A 35 11.62 18.45 -1.23
CA THR A 35 13.07 18.23 -1.23
C THR A 35 13.84 18.88 -0.07
N ALA A 36 13.16 19.57 0.85
CA ALA A 36 13.78 20.43 1.86
C ALA A 36 14.35 19.71 3.09
N ALA A 37 14.11 18.40 3.29
CA ALA A 37 14.57 17.67 4.47
C ALA A 37 15.85 16.83 4.27
N ALA A 38 16.46 16.83 3.07
CA ALA A 38 17.55 15.91 2.72
C ALA A 38 18.96 16.54 2.69
N CYS A 39 19.12 17.81 3.07
CA CYS A 39 20.44 18.47 3.09
C CYS A 39 20.84 18.82 4.53
N GLU A 40 21.69 17.98 5.13
CA GLU A 40 22.85 18.37 5.95
C GLU A 40 23.39 17.18 6.75
N LEU A 41 24.22 16.35 6.13
CA LEU A 41 25.26 15.58 6.84
C LEU A 41 26.43 15.36 5.86
N LYS A 42 27.43 16.24 5.91
CA LYS A 42 28.72 16.04 5.23
C LYS A 42 29.74 15.56 6.27
N GLY A 43 30.46 14.50 5.91
CA GLY A 43 31.89 14.36 6.22
C GLY A 43 32.27 13.07 6.94
N VAL A 44 32.75 12.07 6.18
CA VAL A 44 33.98 11.29 6.47
C VAL A 44 34.53 10.76 5.13
N ASP A 45 35.83 10.99 4.88
CA ASP A 45 36.64 10.58 3.71
C ASP A 45 37.49 9.32 4.06
N PRO A 46 38.21 8.64 3.13
CA PRO A 46 38.04 7.20 2.90
C PRO A 46 39.36 6.41 2.99
N ALA A 47 39.36 5.23 3.60
CA ALA A 47 40.49 4.31 3.42
C ALA A 47 40.13 2.87 3.80
N ALA A 48 39.86 2.03 2.79
CA ALA A 48 40.26 0.62 2.79
C ALA A 48 40.10 0.03 1.38
N GLU A 49 41.23 -0.36 0.80
CA GLU A 49 41.38 -1.07 -0.48
C GLU A 49 40.88 -2.53 -0.42
N PRO A 50 40.67 -3.19 -1.59
CA PRO A 50 39.76 -4.31 -1.73
C PRO A 50 40.45 -5.67 -1.59
N LEU A 51 39.76 -6.62 -0.95
CA LEU A 51 40.07 -8.05 -1.05
C LEU A 51 39.11 -8.70 -2.04
N ALA A 52 39.66 -9.07 -3.19
CA ALA A 52 39.02 -9.91 -4.19
C ALA A 52 38.85 -11.34 -3.67
N LEU A 53 37.65 -11.93 -3.78
CA LEU A 53 37.46 -13.39 -3.81
C LEU A 53 36.17 -13.76 -4.58
N THR A 54 36.40 -14.19 -5.82
CA THR A 54 35.84 -15.38 -6.51
C THR A 54 34.33 -15.67 -6.52
N HIS A 55 33.84 -15.73 -7.75
CA HIS A 55 32.54 -16.27 -8.20
C HIS A 55 32.24 -17.68 -7.67
N ALA A 56 31.07 -17.82 -7.03
CA ALA A 56 30.21 -19.01 -7.16
C ALA A 56 28.78 -18.62 -6.77
N SER A 57 27.87 -18.65 -7.74
CA SER A 57 26.44 -18.42 -7.54
C SER A 57 25.79 -19.70 -6.99
N PRO A 58 25.22 -19.73 -5.78
CA PRO A 58 24.45 -20.88 -5.35
C PRO A 58 23.04 -20.79 -5.92
N ALA A 59 22.67 -21.80 -6.71
CA ALA A 59 21.32 -21.99 -7.21
C ALA A 59 20.29 -21.99 -6.07
N LEU A 60 19.20 -21.24 -6.26
CA LEU A 60 18.08 -21.17 -5.33
C LEU A 60 17.44 -22.56 -5.14
N PRO A 61 17.18 -23.00 -3.90
CA PRO A 61 16.51 -24.27 -3.65
C PRO A 61 15.05 -24.20 -4.09
N LYS A 62 14.60 -25.22 -4.83
CA LYS A 62 13.20 -25.45 -5.20
C LYS A 62 12.42 -25.87 -3.96
N ILE A 63 11.50 -25.02 -3.48
CA ILE A 63 10.61 -25.27 -2.35
C ILE A 63 9.22 -25.68 -2.89
N PRO A 64 8.53 -26.67 -2.30
CA PRO A 64 7.28 -27.20 -2.84
C PRO A 64 6.10 -26.22 -2.81
N VAL A 65 5.12 -26.57 -3.63
CA VAL A 65 4.11 -25.75 -4.30
C VAL A 65 2.92 -25.37 -3.41
N SER A 66 2.44 -24.14 -3.59
CA SER A 66 1.16 -23.53 -3.15
C SER A 66 0.94 -23.27 -1.65
N ARG A 67 1.20 -22.03 -1.21
CA ARG A 67 0.83 -21.48 0.11
C ARG A 67 -0.54 -20.79 0.11
N TYR A 68 -1.13 -20.58 -1.07
CA TYR A 68 -2.35 -19.81 -1.29
C TYR A 68 -3.37 -20.73 -2.00
N PRO A 69 -4.48 -21.13 -1.36
CA PRO A 69 -5.44 -22.03 -1.99
C PRO A 69 -6.07 -21.39 -3.23
N ALA A 70 -6.14 -22.16 -4.32
CA ALA A 70 -6.77 -21.77 -5.58
C ALA A 70 -8.29 -21.59 -5.40
N ALA A 71 -8.83 -20.49 -5.95
CA ALA A 71 -10.27 -20.25 -6.00
C ALA A 71 -10.92 -21.11 -7.09
N SER A 72 -11.79 -22.04 -6.70
CA SER A 72 -12.63 -22.81 -7.62
C SER A 72 -13.89 -22.01 -7.99
N CYS A 73 -14.16 -21.90 -9.29
CA CYS A 73 -15.42 -21.39 -9.85
C CYS A 73 -16.53 -22.44 -9.71
N CYS A 74 -17.72 -22.03 -9.24
CA CYS A 74 -18.96 -22.77 -9.48
C CYS A 74 -20.06 -21.82 -9.96
N SER A 75 -20.81 -22.30 -10.95
CA SER A 75 -21.83 -21.62 -11.74
C SER A 75 -23.20 -21.52 -11.06
N ALA A 76 -24.07 -20.66 -11.64
CA ALA A 76 -25.52 -20.51 -11.46
C ALA A 76 -26.30 -21.84 -11.35
N ASN A 77 -27.51 -21.96 -10.77
CA ASN A 77 -28.69 -21.11 -10.56
C ASN A 77 -29.48 -21.72 -9.37
N ASP A 78 -30.29 -20.96 -8.63
CA ASP A 78 -31.76 -21.21 -8.56
C ASP A 78 -32.53 -20.27 -7.62
N PHE A 79 -33.76 -20.04 -8.05
CA PHE A 79 -34.77 -19.11 -7.58
C PHE A 79 -35.59 -19.75 -6.44
N LEU A 80 -35.78 -19.07 -5.30
CA LEU A 80 -37.01 -19.10 -4.49
C LEU A 80 -36.89 -18.25 -3.21
N GLN A 81 -37.94 -17.49 -2.93
CA GLN A 81 -38.29 -16.81 -1.68
C GLN A 81 -39.80 -17.06 -1.47
N PRO A 82 -40.41 -16.77 -0.29
CA PRO A 82 -39.84 -16.59 1.05
C PRO A 82 -40.72 -17.24 2.18
N GLN A 83 -40.34 -16.98 3.44
CA GLN A 83 -41.16 -16.80 4.65
C GLN A 83 -40.91 -17.79 5.81
N GLY A 84 -40.49 -17.21 6.94
CA GLY A 84 -40.31 -17.86 8.24
C GLY A 84 -39.49 -16.94 9.13
N GLU A 85 -40.05 -16.51 10.27
CA GLU A 85 -39.34 -15.75 11.30
C GLU A 85 -38.13 -16.56 11.80
N VAL A 86 -36.92 -16.08 11.52
CA VAL A 86 -35.69 -16.71 11.99
C VAL A 86 -35.27 -16.04 13.28
N LEU A 87 -35.42 -16.76 14.40
CA LEU A 87 -34.72 -16.51 15.65
C LEU A 87 -33.24 -16.23 15.31
N LYS A 88 -32.75 -15.07 15.72
CA LYS A 88 -31.41 -14.56 15.40
C LYS A 88 -30.34 -15.46 16.02
N HIS A 89 -30.03 -16.57 15.36
CA HIS A 89 -28.91 -17.42 15.71
C HIS A 89 -27.66 -16.57 15.49
N LYS A 90 -26.96 -16.21 16.58
CA LYS A 90 -25.72 -15.45 16.48
C LYS A 90 -24.73 -16.35 15.75
N ASP A 91 -24.55 -16.08 14.46
CA ASP A 91 -23.66 -16.86 13.62
C ASP A 91 -22.27 -16.80 14.25
N ARG A 92 -21.62 -17.95 14.39
CA ARG A 92 -20.28 -18.03 15.02
C ARG A 92 -19.21 -17.26 14.22
N TYR A 93 -19.58 -16.78 13.02
CA TYR A 93 -18.81 -15.95 12.11
C TYR A 93 -19.35 -14.51 11.97
N ASP A 94 -20.29 -14.09 12.83
CA ASP A 94 -20.78 -12.72 12.85
C ASP A 94 -19.66 -11.77 13.29
N THR A 95 -19.14 -11.02 12.34
CA THR A 95 -18.06 -10.05 12.51
C THR A 95 -18.59 -8.62 12.54
N ALA A 96 -19.91 -8.42 12.59
CA ALA A 96 -20.53 -7.09 12.63
C ALA A 96 -20.14 -6.31 13.90
N ASP A 97 -19.89 -7.03 15.00
CA ASP A 97 -19.48 -6.45 16.29
C ASP A 97 -18.03 -5.93 16.27
N LEU A 98 -17.21 -6.31 15.27
CA LEU A 98 -15.81 -5.86 15.17
C LEU A 98 -15.70 -4.44 14.61
N ASP A 99 -14.95 -3.57 15.29
CA ASP A 99 -14.71 -2.19 14.85
C ASP A 99 -14.16 -2.09 13.42
N GLU A 100 -13.34 -3.06 13.01
CA GLU A 100 -12.76 -3.11 11.67
C GLU A 100 -13.77 -3.41 10.55
N ASN A 101 -14.96 -3.90 10.88
CA ASN A 101 -16.05 -4.16 9.93
C ASN A 101 -17.18 -3.12 10.00
N GLN A 102 -17.03 -2.11 10.87
CA GLN A 102 -17.98 -1.02 11.05
C GLN A 102 -17.57 0.22 10.24
N PHE A 103 -18.56 1.04 9.92
CA PHE A 103 -18.38 2.31 9.22
C PHE A 103 -18.82 3.45 10.11
N GLU A 104 -18.17 4.60 9.97
CA GLU A 104 -18.52 5.80 10.73
C GLU A 104 -19.97 6.22 10.40
N PRO A 105 -20.85 6.41 11.40
CA PRO A 105 -22.20 6.91 11.18
C PRO A 105 -22.20 8.20 10.35
N GLY A 106 -23.10 8.32 9.38
CA GLY A 106 -23.15 9.49 8.48
C GLY A 106 -22.13 9.46 7.32
N SER A 107 -21.18 8.53 7.28
CA SER A 107 -20.21 8.43 6.18
C SER A 107 -20.78 7.85 4.87
N ARG A 108 -21.97 7.26 4.92
CA ARG A 108 -22.57 6.44 3.84
C ARG A 108 -21.69 5.23 3.47
N ARG A 109 -21.12 4.57 4.48
CA ARG A 109 -20.21 3.41 4.33
C ARG A 109 -18.95 3.71 3.52
N ARG A 110 -18.49 4.96 3.53
CA ARG A 110 -17.26 5.38 2.81
C ARG A 110 -16.05 5.50 3.70
N VAL A 111 -16.25 5.63 5.01
CA VAL A 111 -15.18 5.77 6.00
C VAL A 111 -15.39 4.73 7.09
N LEU A 112 -14.35 3.98 7.41
CA LEU A 112 -14.38 3.00 8.50
C LEU A 112 -14.59 3.71 9.83
N LYS A 113 -15.16 3.00 10.80
CA LYS A 113 -15.30 3.50 12.17
C LYS A 113 -13.94 3.99 12.68
N ASN A 114 -13.89 5.22 13.14
CA ASN A 114 -12.65 5.90 13.50
C ASN A 114 -12.77 6.68 14.81
N LEU A 115 -11.64 6.92 15.46
CA LEU A 115 -11.55 7.61 16.75
C LEU A 115 -11.84 9.12 16.66
N LEU A 116 -11.91 9.66 15.44
CA LEU A 116 -12.00 11.10 15.17
C LEU A 116 -13.42 11.53 14.75
N GLY A 117 -14.36 10.60 14.57
CA GLY A 117 -15.70 10.91 14.08
C GLY A 117 -15.75 11.43 12.63
N ILE A 118 -14.70 11.22 11.84
CA ILE A 118 -14.60 11.73 10.47
C ILE A 118 -15.53 10.92 9.57
N THR A 119 -16.47 11.60 8.90
CA THR A 119 -17.44 10.97 7.98
C THR A 119 -17.11 11.19 6.50
N SER A 120 -16.26 12.19 6.21
CA SER A 120 -15.86 12.56 4.85
C SER A 120 -14.65 11.77 4.38
N LYS A 121 -14.79 11.01 3.30
CA LYS A 121 -13.68 10.24 2.71
C LYS A 121 -12.48 11.12 2.34
N ARG A 122 -12.74 12.30 1.78
CA ARG A 122 -11.69 13.25 1.40
C ARG A 122 -10.94 13.80 2.62
N GLU A 123 -11.62 13.96 3.75
CA GLU A 123 -10.99 14.39 4.99
C GLU A 123 -10.16 13.26 5.61
N MET A 124 -10.72 12.04 5.64
CA MET A 124 -9.99 10.86 6.12
C MET A 124 -8.70 10.63 5.31
N ASP A 125 -8.77 10.73 3.97
CA ASP A 125 -7.59 10.58 3.11
C ASP A 125 -6.49 11.61 3.41
N ARG A 126 -6.87 12.85 3.73
CA ARG A 126 -5.92 13.88 4.13
C ARG A 126 -5.32 13.59 5.50
N MET A 127 -6.12 13.16 6.46
CA MET A 127 -5.65 12.83 7.81
C MET A 127 -4.69 11.64 7.78
N GLU A 128 -5.06 10.56 7.10
CA GLU A 128 -4.18 9.41 6.93
C GLU A 128 -2.89 9.78 6.19
N GLY A 129 -2.97 10.61 5.15
CA GLY A 129 -1.80 11.08 4.41
C GLY A 129 -0.86 11.94 5.26
N ARG A 130 -1.41 12.86 6.07
CA ARG A 130 -0.62 13.70 6.98
C ARG A 130 0.09 12.87 8.05
N GLU A 131 -0.64 11.94 8.67
CA GLU A 131 -0.05 11.03 9.67
C GLU A 131 1.02 10.13 9.04
N GLN A 132 0.85 9.74 7.77
CA GLN A 132 1.84 8.93 7.05
C GLN A 132 3.18 9.67 6.92
N VAL A 133 3.16 10.94 6.53
CA VAL A 133 4.37 11.77 6.41
C VAL A 133 5.07 11.89 7.76
N ARG A 134 4.32 12.27 8.82
CA ARG A 134 4.87 12.38 10.18
C ARG A 134 5.55 11.08 10.63
N VAL A 135 4.88 9.95 10.43
CA VAL A 135 5.40 8.66 10.88
C VAL A 135 6.63 8.23 10.08
N LEU A 136 6.72 8.54 8.79
CA LEU A 136 7.91 8.20 8.02
C LEU A 136 9.17 8.89 8.57
N GLU A 137 9.06 10.17 8.97
CA GLU A 137 10.15 10.93 9.60
C GLU A 137 10.55 10.32 10.96
N GLU A 138 9.56 9.96 11.78
CA GLU A 138 9.78 9.30 13.08
C GLU A 138 10.46 7.93 12.92
N LEU A 139 10.01 7.12 11.96
CA LEU A 139 10.53 5.78 11.70
C LEU A 139 11.97 5.79 11.19
N ALA A 140 12.33 6.77 10.36
CA ALA A 140 13.69 6.94 9.86
C ALA A 140 14.70 7.23 10.99
N SER A 141 14.23 7.82 12.10
CA SER A 141 15.05 8.07 13.28
C SER A 141 15.02 6.89 14.28
N LEU A 142 13.93 6.12 14.26
CA LEU A 142 13.69 5.04 15.22
C LEU A 142 14.47 3.75 14.87
N TYR A 143 14.58 3.42 13.58
CA TYR A 143 15.25 2.21 13.12
C TYR A 143 16.58 2.56 12.46
N ASP A 144 17.67 1.99 12.97
CA ASP A 144 19.01 2.18 12.43
C ASP A 144 19.27 1.30 11.19
N SER A 145 20.45 1.50 10.59
CA SER A 145 20.90 0.78 9.39
C SER A 145 21.12 -0.72 9.63
N ASP A 146 21.26 -1.16 10.88
CA ASP A 146 21.58 -2.54 11.26
C ASP A 146 20.34 -3.31 11.76
N HIS A 147 19.20 -2.63 11.92
CA HIS A 147 17.96 -3.22 12.41
C HIS A 147 17.46 -4.40 11.56
N ARG A 148 17.02 -5.47 12.22
CA ARG A 148 16.34 -6.60 11.59
C ARG A 148 14.85 -6.48 11.83
N PHE A 149 14.10 -6.25 10.76
CA PHE A 149 12.66 -6.05 10.87
C PHE A 149 11.93 -7.35 11.22
N THR A 150 10.97 -7.23 12.12
CA THR A 150 10.10 -8.32 12.58
C THR A 150 8.64 -8.07 12.19
N ALA A 151 7.81 -9.10 12.29
CA ALA A 151 6.36 -8.96 12.19
C ALA A 151 5.80 -8.01 13.26
N ALA A 152 6.42 -7.97 14.45
CA ALA A 152 6.09 -7.02 15.50
C ALA A 152 6.39 -5.57 15.10
N ASP A 153 7.52 -5.32 14.43
CA ASP A 153 7.86 -3.99 13.90
C ASP A 153 6.85 -3.53 12.86
N ILE A 154 6.38 -4.43 11.99
CA ILE A 154 5.34 -4.11 10.99
C ILE A 154 4.03 -3.72 11.67
N CYS A 155 3.62 -4.43 12.73
CA CYS A 155 2.48 -4.05 13.56
C CYS A 155 2.70 -2.70 14.25
N ARG A 156 3.93 -2.42 14.72
CA ARG A 156 4.31 -1.14 15.35
C ARG A 156 4.25 0.01 14.34
N VAL A 157 4.79 -0.15 13.14
CA VAL A 157 4.72 0.81 12.03
C VAL A 157 3.26 1.13 11.71
N HIS A 158 2.43 0.10 11.55
CA HIS A 158 1.00 0.29 11.30
C HIS A 158 0.30 1.02 12.47
N ARG A 159 0.65 0.70 13.72
CA ARG A 159 0.08 1.38 14.91
C ARG A 159 0.53 2.84 15.01
N LEU A 160 1.80 3.15 14.78
CA LEU A 160 2.30 4.52 14.81
C LEU A 160 1.58 5.38 13.79
N TRP A 161 1.36 4.85 12.58
CA TRP A 161 0.68 5.56 11.51
C TRP A 161 -0.83 5.71 11.74
N LEU A 162 -1.54 4.61 11.99
CA LEU A 162 -3.02 4.60 12.01
C LEU A 162 -3.62 4.57 13.41
N GLY A 163 -2.84 4.42 14.48
CA GLY A 163 -3.33 4.24 15.85
C GLY A 163 -4.05 5.43 16.46
N ARG A 164 -3.82 6.64 15.93
CA ARG A 164 -4.59 7.83 16.29
C ARG A 164 -5.91 7.96 15.52
N ILE A 165 -6.09 7.15 14.48
CA ILE A 165 -7.26 7.20 13.58
C ILE A 165 -8.18 6.01 13.84
N TYR A 166 -7.63 4.80 13.96
CA TYR A 166 -8.40 3.57 14.00
C TYR A 166 -8.08 2.70 15.23
N PRO A 167 -9.10 2.17 15.95
CA PRO A 167 -8.90 1.36 17.15
C PRO A 167 -8.25 -0.02 16.89
N TRP A 168 -8.33 -0.49 15.63
CA TRP A 168 -7.76 -1.75 15.18
C TRP A 168 -6.31 -1.63 14.69
N ALA A 169 -5.73 -0.42 14.68
CA ALA A 169 -4.39 -0.22 14.11
C ALA A 169 -3.29 -1.03 14.84
N GLY A 170 -2.47 -1.71 14.03
CA GLY A 170 -1.39 -2.58 14.50
C GLY A 170 -1.88 -3.92 15.05
N LYS A 171 -3.13 -4.29 14.78
CA LYS A 171 -3.68 -5.62 15.05
C LYS A 171 -3.95 -6.31 13.73
N TYR A 172 -3.68 -7.61 13.66
CA TYR A 172 -4.07 -8.39 12.48
C TYR A 172 -5.58 -8.40 12.32
N ARG A 173 -6.03 -8.33 11.07
CA ARG A 173 -7.45 -8.41 10.77
C ARG A 173 -7.99 -9.78 11.14
N GLN A 174 -9.22 -9.79 11.61
CA GLN A 174 -9.99 -10.99 11.94
C GLN A 174 -10.99 -11.35 10.85
N VAL A 175 -11.24 -10.42 9.91
CA VAL A 175 -12.12 -10.61 8.76
C VAL A 175 -11.36 -10.97 7.48
N ASN A 176 -11.98 -11.81 6.64
CA ASN A 176 -11.49 -12.06 5.29
C ASN A 176 -11.77 -10.85 4.40
N VAL A 177 -10.78 -10.46 3.60
CA VAL A 177 -10.88 -9.32 2.70
C VAL A 177 -10.53 -9.73 1.28
N LYS A 178 -11.21 -9.09 0.33
CA LYS A 178 -10.97 -9.25 -1.10
C LYS A 178 -10.81 -7.88 -1.75
N LYS A 179 -10.06 -7.84 -2.84
CA LYS A 179 -9.96 -6.69 -3.72
C LYS A 179 -10.27 -7.14 -5.13
N ASP A 180 -11.33 -6.58 -5.71
CA ASP A 180 -11.88 -7.02 -6.99
C ASP A 180 -12.18 -8.54 -6.94
N SER A 181 -11.61 -9.33 -7.84
CA SER A 181 -11.70 -10.80 -7.85
C SER A 181 -10.63 -11.50 -7.00
N PHE A 182 -9.67 -10.76 -6.43
CA PHE A 182 -8.55 -11.32 -5.70
C PHE A 182 -8.85 -11.44 -4.21
N SER A 183 -8.77 -12.66 -3.67
CA SER A 183 -8.91 -12.91 -2.23
C SER A 183 -7.52 -12.99 -1.59
N PHE A 184 -7.31 -12.24 -0.52
CA PHE A 184 -6.08 -12.33 0.26
C PHE A 184 -6.12 -13.53 1.21
N ALA A 185 -5.01 -13.77 1.92
CA ALA A 185 -4.91 -14.87 2.88
C ALA A 185 -6.09 -14.90 3.86
N ALA A 186 -6.53 -16.10 4.25
CA ALA A 186 -7.57 -16.23 5.27
C ALA A 186 -7.09 -15.59 6.59
N ALA A 187 -7.95 -14.85 7.28
CA ALA A 187 -7.58 -14.09 8.48
C ALA A 187 -6.93 -14.98 9.56
N ALA A 188 -7.46 -16.19 9.74
CA ALA A 188 -6.93 -17.18 10.68
C ALA A 188 -5.50 -17.65 10.35
N GLN A 189 -5.03 -17.50 9.12
CA GLN A 189 -3.68 -17.88 8.70
C GLN A 189 -2.66 -16.75 8.87
N ILE A 190 -3.10 -15.50 9.10
CA ILE A 190 -2.20 -14.33 9.16
C ILE A 190 -1.10 -14.50 10.21
N PRO A 191 -1.37 -14.93 11.47
CA PRO A 191 -0.31 -15.06 12.47
C PRO A 191 0.80 -16.01 12.02
N LYS A 192 0.42 -17.16 11.44
CA LYS A 192 1.37 -18.14 10.91
C LYS A 192 2.16 -17.55 9.73
N LEU A 193 1.47 -16.96 8.76
CA LEU A 193 2.11 -16.39 7.56
C LEU A 193 3.07 -15.25 7.91
N MET A 194 2.74 -14.41 8.90
CA MET A 194 3.60 -13.33 9.35
C MET A 194 4.84 -13.85 10.08
N ALA A 195 4.72 -14.92 10.89
CA ALA A 195 5.88 -15.58 11.50
C ALA A 195 6.79 -16.18 10.42
N GLU A 196 6.21 -16.84 9.41
CA GLU A 196 6.97 -17.41 8.30
C GLU A 196 7.60 -16.33 7.39
N PHE A 197 6.98 -15.15 7.29
CA PHE A 197 7.51 -13.98 6.60
C PHE A 197 8.69 -13.37 7.35
N GLU A 198 8.61 -13.33 8.69
CA GLU A 198 9.71 -12.92 9.56
C GLU A 198 10.90 -13.86 9.43
N ASP A 199 10.69 -15.16 9.63
CA ASP A 199 11.76 -16.18 9.55
C ASP A 199 12.34 -16.37 8.14
N GLY A 200 11.63 -15.89 7.12
CA GLY A 200 12.02 -15.98 5.72
C GLY A 200 12.51 -14.65 5.14
N PRO A 201 11.72 -13.98 4.27
CA PRO A 201 12.15 -12.77 3.56
C PRO A 201 12.70 -11.66 4.46
N LEU A 202 12.07 -11.35 5.61
CA LEU A 202 12.56 -10.26 6.46
C LEU A 202 13.94 -10.58 7.03
N LYS A 203 14.11 -11.76 7.62
CA LYS A 203 15.40 -12.20 8.17
C LYS A 203 16.50 -12.27 7.12
N ARG A 204 16.16 -12.67 5.89
CA ARG A 204 17.10 -12.75 4.76
C ARG A 204 17.55 -11.38 4.26
N HIS A 205 16.63 -10.42 4.18
CA HIS A 205 16.84 -9.16 3.47
C HIS A 205 17.02 -7.93 4.37
N THR A 206 16.91 -8.10 5.70
CA THR A 206 17.10 -7.02 6.69
C THR A 206 18.18 -7.41 7.73
N PRO A 207 19.15 -6.53 8.07
CA PRO A 207 19.35 -5.22 7.47
C PRO A 207 19.74 -5.33 5.99
N CYS A 208 19.22 -4.41 5.18
CA CYS A 208 19.47 -4.41 3.75
C CYS A 208 20.84 -3.77 3.45
N ARG A 209 21.82 -4.56 3.01
CA ARG A 209 23.20 -4.08 2.78
C ARG A 209 23.65 -4.15 1.32
N SER A 210 22.75 -4.45 0.39
CA SER A 210 23.13 -4.68 -1.00
C SER A 210 23.57 -3.39 -1.69
N ALA A 211 24.77 -3.42 -2.27
CA ALA A 211 25.27 -2.33 -3.13
C ALA A 211 24.78 -2.42 -4.59
N SER A 212 24.33 -3.60 -5.05
CA SER A 212 23.74 -3.74 -6.39
C SER A 212 22.26 -3.39 -6.38
N THR A 213 21.86 -2.52 -7.31
CA THR A 213 20.46 -2.16 -7.57
C THR A 213 19.61 -3.38 -7.92
N GLU A 214 20.16 -4.37 -8.62
CA GLU A 214 19.43 -5.58 -9.02
C GLU A 214 19.10 -6.45 -7.80
N LEU A 215 20.09 -6.67 -6.94
CA LEU A 215 19.90 -7.42 -5.69
C LEU A 215 18.98 -6.67 -4.71
N LEU A 216 19.10 -5.34 -4.63
CA LEU A 216 18.24 -4.51 -3.79
C LEU A 216 16.79 -4.53 -4.31
N SER A 217 16.57 -4.34 -5.61
CA SER A 217 15.23 -4.38 -6.20
C SER A 217 14.58 -5.76 -6.05
N ALA A 218 15.34 -6.85 -6.17
CA ALA A 218 14.86 -8.20 -5.90
C ALA A 218 14.45 -8.40 -4.43
N ALA A 219 15.27 -7.93 -3.48
CA ALA A 219 14.97 -7.99 -2.05
C ALA A 219 13.71 -7.19 -1.68
N LEU A 220 13.62 -5.94 -2.16
CA LEU A 220 12.43 -5.09 -1.98
C LEU A 220 11.19 -5.73 -2.59
N ALA A 221 11.31 -6.34 -3.78
CA ALA A 221 10.22 -6.98 -4.46
C ALA A 221 9.66 -8.19 -3.71
N GLU A 222 10.53 -9.09 -3.22
CA GLU A 222 10.10 -10.25 -2.42
C GLU A 222 9.40 -9.79 -1.13
N VAL A 223 10.05 -8.92 -0.35
CA VAL A 223 9.51 -8.43 0.94
C VAL A 223 8.18 -7.72 0.76
N HIS A 224 8.11 -6.78 -0.20
CA HIS A 224 6.90 -6.00 -0.46
C HIS A 224 5.76 -6.88 -0.96
N THR A 225 6.03 -7.79 -1.90
CA THR A 225 5.00 -8.64 -2.49
C THR A 225 4.42 -9.61 -1.48
N GLU A 226 5.27 -10.29 -0.71
CA GLU A 226 4.81 -11.21 0.35
C GLU A 226 3.95 -10.49 1.38
N LEU A 227 4.37 -9.32 1.88
CA LEU A 227 3.56 -8.56 2.85
C LEU A 227 2.19 -8.15 2.27
N VAL A 228 2.15 -7.72 1.00
CA VAL A 228 0.91 -7.34 0.33
C VAL A 228 -0.03 -8.52 0.11
N LEU A 229 0.51 -9.71 -0.18
CA LEU A 229 -0.25 -10.95 -0.37
C LEU A 229 -0.81 -11.50 0.95
N ILE A 230 -0.01 -11.48 2.03
CA ILE A 230 -0.49 -11.82 3.39
C ILE A 230 -1.61 -10.87 3.80
N HIS A 231 -1.44 -9.57 3.51
CA HIS A 231 -2.43 -8.53 3.75
C HIS A 231 -2.89 -8.50 5.22
N PRO A 232 -1.96 -8.34 6.19
CA PRO A 232 -2.23 -8.63 7.60
C PRO A 232 -3.23 -7.69 8.27
N PHE A 233 -3.47 -6.49 7.74
CA PHE A 233 -4.30 -5.45 8.36
C PHE A 233 -5.60 -5.21 7.61
N ARG A 234 -6.54 -4.52 8.26
CA ARG A 234 -7.84 -4.17 7.67
C ARG A 234 -7.72 -3.20 6.48
N GLU A 235 -6.83 -2.23 6.58
CA GLU A 235 -6.53 -1.22 5.55
C GLU A 235 -5.07 -0.77 5.73
N GLY A 236 -4.46 -0.19 4.69
CA GLY A 236 -3.12 0.37 4.77
C GLY A 236 -1.99 -0.59 4.40
N ASN A 237 -2.29 -1.86 4.06
CA ASN A 237 -1.27 -2.88 3.76
C ASN A 237 -0.25 -2.45 2.70
N GLY A 238 -0.71 -1.91 1.57
CA GLY A 238 0.20 -1.44 0.53
C GLY A 238 1.01 -0.20 0.93
N ARG A 239 0.49 0.64 1.84
CA ARG A 239 1.21 1.81 2.37
C ARG A 239 2.26 1.39 3.40
N VAL A 240 1.96 0.44 4.28
CA VAL A 240 2.94 -0.16 5.20
C VAL A 240 4.04 -0.88 4.44
N ALA A 241 3.70 -1.65 3.40
CA ALA A 241 4.71 -2.32 2.57
C ALA A 241 5.67 -1.32 1.89
N ARG A 242 5.14 -0.18 1.38
CA ARG A 242 6.00 0.89 0.85
C ARG A 242 6.83 1.60 1.92
N ILE A 243 6.29 1.82 3.12
CA ILE A 243 7.07 2.37 4.24
C ILE A 243 8.24 1.44 4.57
N LEU A 244 7.99 0.13 4.68
CA LEU A 244 9.04 -0.87 4.92
C LEU A 244 10.08 -0.85 3.78
N ALA A 245 9.65 -0.74 2.53
CA ALA A 245 10.56 -0.60 1.40
C ALA A 245 11.43 0.67 1.48
N VAL A 246 10.88 1.81 1.94
CA VAL A 246 11.67 3.02 2.21
C VAL A 246 12.72 2.75 3.28
N LEU A 247 12.33 2.14 4.40
CA LEU A 247 13.26 1.83 5.50
C LEU A 247 14.38 0.88 5.04
N MET A 248 14.07 -0.17 4.27
CA MET A 248 15.08 -1.04 3.66
C MET A 248 15.98 -0.29 2.68
N GLY A 249 15.43 0.65 1.90
CA GLY A 249 16.22 1.53 1.03
C GLY A 249 17.20 2.40 1.82
N LEU A 250 16.77 2.95 2.96
CA LEU A 250 17.64 3.72 3.86
C LEU A 250 18.76 2.84 4.44
N GLN A 251 18.48 1.59 4.83
CA GLN A 251 19.52 0.65 5.26
C GLN A 251 20.58 0.40 4.18
N ALA A 252 20.17 0.37 2.91
CA ALA A 252 21.06 0.23 1.76
C ALA A 252 21.76 1.55 1.35
N GLY A 253 21.61 2.63 2.10
CA GLY A 253 22.25 3.92 1.83
C GLY A 253 21.57 4.74 0.72
N LEU A 254 20.38 4.34 0.27
CA LEU A 254 19.59 5.15 -0.65
C LEU A 254 18.90 6.31 0.09
N PRO A 255 18.65 7.45 -0.58
CA PRO A 255 17.65 8.39 -0.10
C PRO A 255 16.25 7.74 -0.05
N ALA A 256 15.31 8.38 0.63
CA ALA A 256 13.94 7.87 0.76
C ALA A 256 13.31 7.59 -0.63
N LEU A 257 12.86 6.35 -0.83
CA LEU A 257 12.32 5.90 -2.12
C LEU A 257 11.08 6.68 -2.54
N TYR A 258 11.03 7.05 -3.83
CA TYR A 258 9.98 7.88 -4.39
C TYR A 258 9.07 7.09 -5.34
N PHE A 259 7.77 7.03 -5.01
CA PHE A 259 6.77 6.17 -5.68
C PHE A 259 5.77 6.95 -6.57
N ASP A 260 6.11 8.14 -7.03
CA ASP A 260 5.25 8.98 -7.89
C ASP A 260 4.82 8.28 -9.19
N ASN A 261 5.63 7.33 -9.62
CA ASN A 261 5.46 6.59 -10.85
C ASN A 261 4.45 5.42 -10.73
N LEU A 262 3.80 5.17 -9.59
CA LEU A 262 2.84 4.04 -9.46
C LEU A 262 1.37 4.39 -9.82
N SER A 263 1.14 5.46 -10.57
CA SER A 263 -0.20 5.88 -11.02
C SER A 263 -0.54 5.41 -12.44
N GLY A 264 -1.82 5.48 -12.82
CA GLY A 264 -2.28 5.16 -14.18
C GLY A 264 -1.90 3.75 -14.65
N ARG A 265 -1.18 3.63 -15.77
CA ARG A 265 -0.76 2.34 -16.35
C ARG A 265 0.11 1.52 -15.39
N LYS A 266 1.05 2.18 -14.69
CA LYS A 266 1.94 1.52 -13.73
C LYS A 266 1.21 0.96 -12.51
N ARG A 267 0.02 1.48 -12.20
CA ARG A 267 -0.87 0.88 -11.18
C ARG A 267 -1.39 -0.50 -11.63
N VAL A 268 -1.70 -0.67 -12.92
CA VAL A 268 -2.13 -1.96 -13.48
C VAL A 268 -0.96 -2.95 -13.45
N GLU A 269 0.22 -2.51 -13.87
CA GLU A 269 1.46 -3.30 -13.81
C GLU A 269 1.80 -3.71 -12.37
N TYR A 270 1.63 -2.80 -11.40
CA TYR A 270 1.79 -3.10 -9.99
C TYR A 270 0.85 -4.21 -9.49
N PHE A 271 -0.44 -4.16 -9.84
CA PHE A 271 -1.36 -5.23 -9.42
C PHE A 271 -1.05 -6.56 -10.11
N ALA A 272 -0.68 -6.54 -11.39
CA ALA A 272 -0.23 -7.74 -12.09
C ALA A 272 1.04 -8.33 -11.44
N ALA A 273 1.97 -7.47 -11.00
CA ALA A 273 3.18 -7.90 -10.29
C ALA A 273 2.88 -8.52 -8.92
N VAL A 274 1.93 -7.96 -8.16
CA VAL A 274 1.46 -8.58 -6.91
C VAL A 274 0.85 -9.96 -7.19
N GLN A 275 0.01 -10.08 -8.22
CA GLN A 275 -0.63 -11.35 -8.59
C GLN A 275 0.39 -12.41 -9.02
N ALA A 276 1.42 -12.04 -9.80
CA ALA A 276 2.51 -12.94 -10.17
C ALA A 276 3.27 -13.49 -8.94
N GLY A 277 3.30 -12.72 -7.85
CA GLY A 277 3.88 -13.13 -6.57
C GLY A 277 3.18 -14.33 -5.91
N VAL A 278 1.93 -14.66 -6.28
CA VAL A 278 1.25 -15.88 -5.78
C VAL A 278 2.06 -17.13 -6.13
N ASP A 279 2.66 -17.15 -7.32
CA ASP A 279 3.55 -18.21 -7.80
C ASP A 279 5.02 -17.95 -7.43
N ARG A 280 5.28 -17.02 -6.50
CA ARG A 280 6.61 -16.52 -6.13
C ARG A 280 7.42 -15.93 -7.28
N ASN A 281 6.74 -15.48 -8.33
CA ASN A 281 7.38 -14.74 -9.40
C ASN A 281 7.46 -13.26 -9.03
N TYR A 282 8.54 -12.87 -8.35
CA TYR A 282 8.78 -11.50 -7.93
C TYR A 282 9.43 -10.62 -9.03
N GLY A 283 9.81 -11.20 -10.17
CA GLY A 283 10.50 -10.50 -11.27
C GLY A 283 9.76 -9.24 -11.76
N PRO A 284 8.43 -9.30 -12.01
CA PRO A 284 7.66 -8.12 -12.37
C PRO A 284 7.71 -7.01 -11.31
N MET A 285 7.69 -7.36 -10.02
CA MET A 285 7.79 -6.39 -8.94
C MET A 285 9.22 -5.84 -8.81
N ALA A 286 10.25 -6.66 -9.04
CA ALA A 286 11.64 -6.23 -9.06
C ALA A 286 11.88 -5.17 -10.14
N ASN A 287 11.31 -5.34 -11.33
CA ASN A 287 11.37 -4.34 -12.41
C ASN A 287 10.74 -3.00 -11.99
N LEU A 288 9.62 -3.04 -11.25
CA LEU A 288 9.00 -1.83 -10.72
C LEU A 288 9.88 -1.16 -9.66
N PHE A 289 10.48 -1.93 -8.75
CA PHE A 289 11.41 -1.37 -7.76
C PHE A 289 12.69 -0.83 -8.38
N ASN A 290 13.23 -1.46 -9.44
CA ASN A 290 14.36 -0.91 -10.17
C ASN A 290 14.02 0.48 -10.72
N ALA A 291 12.86 0.64 -11.37
CA ALA A 291 12.41 1.94 -11.88
C ALA A 291 12.15 2.97 -10.75
N VAL A 292 11.73 2.52 -9.55
CA VAL A 292 11.61 3.39 -8.37
C VAL A 292 12.98 3.84 -7.88
N ILE A 293 13.97 2.94 -7.78
CA ILE A 293 15.33 3.28 -7.34
C ILE A 293 15.98 4.26 -8.33
N GLU A 294 15.97 3.95 -9.63
CA GLU A 294 16.50 4.82 -10.69
C GLU A 294 15.88 6.22 -10.62
N ARG A 295 14.55 6.29 -10.49
CA ARG A 295 13.86 7.58 -10.36
C ARG A 295 14.26 8.33 -9.10
N THR A 296 14.41 7.63 -7.99
CA THR A 296 14.80 8.22 -6.72
C THR A 296 16.20 8.82 -6.80
N LEU A 297 17.16 8.11 -7.40
CA LEU A 297 18.54 8.58 -7.61
C LEU A 297 18.57 9.82 -8.50
N GLN A 298 17.84 9.80 -9.63
CA GLN A 298 17.72 10.95 -10.53
C GLN A 298 17.21 12.22 -9.83
N ILE A 299 16.20 12.09 -8.94
CA ILE A 299 15.64 13.24 -8.20
C ILE A 299 16.68 13.83 -7.22
N HIS A 300 17.55 12.99 -6.66
CA HIS A 300 18.56 13.40 -5.69
C HIS A 300 19.92 13.72 -6.33
N GLY A 301 20.01 13.74 -7.67
CA GLY A 301 21.24 14.05 -8.39
C GLY A 301 22.37 13.03 -8.20
N LYS A 302 22.01 11.77 -7.93
CA LYS A 302 22.93 10.64 -7.79
C LYS A 302 22.87 9.73 -9.01
#